data_AF-A0A7I7YRB4-F1
#
_entry.id   AF-A0A7I7YRB4-F1
#
_cell.length_a   1.000
_cell.length_b   1.000
_cell.length_c   1.000
_cell.angle_alpha   90.00
_cell.angle_beta   90.00
_cell.angle_gamma   90.00
#
_symmetry.space_group_name_H-M   'P 1'
#
loop_
_entity.id
_entity.type
_entity.pdbx_description
1 polymer ?
#
loop_
_entity_poly.entity_id
_entity_poly.type
_entity_poly.pdbx_seq_one_letter_code
_entity_poly.pdbx_strand_id
1 'polypeptide(L)' 'MTASAHCTLGAYWSAKLKKTALTAHQVSARGGCIDVDVSGSRVDLTGGAVTITRGEIAV' A
#
# COMPACT_ATOMS: atom_id res chain seq x y z
N MET A 1 4.76 -4.54 5.79
CA MET A 1 4.30 -3.73 4.65
C MET A 1 5.46 -2.97 4.03
N THR A 2 5.64 -3.06 2.72
CA THR A 2 6.62 -2.31 1.92
C THR A 2 5.85 -1.52 0.87
N ALA A 3 5.43 -0.30 1.22
CA ALA A 3 4.56 0.51 0.36
C ALA A 3 5.22 0.87 -0.97
N SER A 4 6.51 1.22 -0.97
CA SER A 4 7.24 1.56 -2.20
C SER A 4 7.25 0.44 -3.25
N ALA A 5 7.29 -0.84 -2.82
CA ALA A 5 7.18 -1.97 -3.73
C ALA A 5 5.82 -2.01 -4.46
N HIS A 6 4.76 -1.51 -3.84
CA HIS A 6 3.43 -1.44 -4.43
C HIS A 6 3.33 -0.38 -5.52
N CYS A 7 4.22 0.62 -5.59
CA CYS A 7 4.28 1.53 -6.74
C CYS A 7 4.63 0.77 -8.03
N THR A 8 5.63 -0.11 -7.96
CA THR A 8 6.03 -0.93 -9.12
C THR A 8 5.03 -2.04 -9.40
N LEU A 9 4.58 -2.75 -8.35
CA LEU A 9 3.63 -3.86 -8.49
C LEU A 9 2.25 -3.37 -8.95
N GLY A 10 1.82 -2.19 -8.52
CA GLY A 10 0.57 -1.55 -8.94
C GLY A 10 0.52 -1.35 -10.45
N ALA A 11 1.55 -0.69 -11.01
CA ALA A 11 1.65 -0.50 -12.45
C ALA A 11 1.68 -1.83 -13.22
N TYR A 12 2.46 -2.82 -12.72
CA TYR A 12 2.56 -4.14 -13.35
C TYR A 12 1.21 -4.89 -13.37
N TRP A 13 0.53 -5.00 -12.22
CA TRP A 13 -0.71 -5.75 -12.11
C TRP A 13 -1.90 -5.01 -12.73
N SER A 14 -1.88 -3.67 -12.73
CA SER A 14 -2.89 -2.86 -13.41
C SER A 14 -2.94 -3.18 -14.90
N ALA A 15 -1.77 -3.22 -15.56
CA ALA A 15 -1.65 -3.58 -16.96
C ALA A 15 -2.11 -5.03 -17.23
N LYS A 16 -1.74 -5.98 -16.36
CA LYS A 16 -2.10 -7.39 -16.53
C LYS A 16 -3.58 -7.69 -16.30
N LEU A 17 -4.17 -7.07 -15.29
CA LEU A 17 -5.55 -7.31 -14.86
C LEU A 17 -6.55 -6.37 -15.53
N LYS A 18 -6.07 -5.38 -16.31
CA LYS A 18 -6.87 -4.32 -16.93
C LYS A 18 -7.75 -3.60 -15.92
N LYS A 19 -7.15 -3.25 -14.76
CA LYS A 19 -7.83 -2.54 -13.65
C LYS A 19 -6.95 -1.41 -13.16
N THR A 20 -7.54 -0.26 -12.89
CA THR A 20 -6.84 0.89 -12.29
C THR A 20 -6.90 0.86 -10.77
N ALA A 21 -8.00 0.36 -10.21
CA ALA A 21 -8.14 0.12 -8.77
C ALA A 21 -7.86 -1.34 -8.43
N LEU A 22 -6.94 -1.56 -7.49
CA LEU A 22 -6.50 -2.87 -7.02
C LEU A 22 -6.47 -2.89 -5.49
N THR A 23 -6.73 -4.05 -4.90
CA THR A 23 -6.44 -4.31 -3.49
C THR A 23 -5.30 -5.31 -3.41
N ALA A 24 -4.26 -4.98 -2.67
CA ALA A 24 -3.07 -5.80 -2.50
C ALA A 24 -2.95 -6.29 -1.05
N HIS A 25 -2.53 -7.55 -0.89
CA HIS A 25 -2.26 -8.17 0.40
C HIS A 25 -0.78 -8.57 0.48
N GLN A 26 -0.06 -7.99 1.45
CA GLN A 26 1.31 -8.37 1.73
C GLN A 26 1.37 -9.60 2.63
N VAL A 27 1.69 -10.74 2.03
CA VAL A 27 1.77 -12.06 2.68
C VAL A 27 3.04 -12.19 3.53
N SER A 28 3.10 -11.45 4.63
CA SER A 28 4.13 -11.59 5.68
C SER A 28 3.48 -12.03 6.99
N ALA A 29 4.26 -12.48 7.98
CA ALA A 29 3.72 -12.87 9.29
C ALA A 29 2.90 -11.77 9.99
N ARG A 30 3.24 -10.49 9.76
CA ARG A 30 2.47 -9.33 10.27
C ARG A 30 1.30 -8.93 9.36
N GLY A 31 1.21 -9.48 8.15
CA GLY A 31 0.21 -9.12 7.15
C GLY A 31 0.30 -7.67 6.65
N GLY A 32 -0.79 -7.23 6.02
CA GLY A 32 -1.03 -5.85 5.59
C GLY A 32 -1.84 -5.80 4.30
N CYS A 33 -2.94 -5.06 4.30
CA CYS A 33 -3.73 -4.76 3.10
C CYS A 33 -3.53 -3.29 2.71
N ILE A 34 -3.48 -3.03 1.42
CA ILE A 34 -3.43 -1.67 0.86
C ILE A 34 -4.27 -1.59 -0.40
N ASP A 35 -4.95 -0.47 -0.58
CA ASP A 35 -5.58 -0.12 -1.83
C ASP A 35 -4.59 0.65 -2.71
N VAL A 36 -4.58 0.30 -3.99
CA VAL A 36 -3.66 0.81 -5.01
C VAL A 36 -4.49 1.37 -6.17
N ASP A 37 -4.36 2.66 -6.42
CA ASP A 37 -4.96 3.32 -7.57
C ASP A 37 -3.86 3.74 -8.55
N VAL A 38 -3.96 3.31 -9.81
CA VAL A 38 -3.00 3.62 -10.86
C VAL A 38 -3.58 4.68 -11.80
N SER A 39 -3.00 5.88 -11.75
CA SER A 39 -3.41 7.07 -12.49
C SER A 39 -2.28 7.54 -13.43
N GLY A 40 -2.16 6.85 -14.58
CA GLY A 40 -1.13 7.15 -15.57
C GLY A 40 0.27 6.84 -15.04
N SER A 41 1.07 7.88 -14.80
CA SER A 41 2.44 7.76 -14.24
C SER A 41 2.49 7.80 -12.70
N ARG A 42 1.34 7.93 -12.03
CA ARG A 42 1.22 7.95 -10.57
C ARG A 42 0.56 6.69 -10.05
N VAL A 43 0.93 6.33 -8.82
CA VAL A 43 0.33 5.26 -8.05
C VAL A 43 0.03 5.79 -6.66
N ASP A 44 -1.25 5.85 -6.32
CA ASP A 44 -1.74 6.28 -5.02
C ASP A 44 -1.98 5.06 -4.13
N LEU A 45 -1.54 5.16 -2.88
CA LEU A 45 -1.46 4.06 -1.94
C LEU A 45 -2.24 4.42 -0.67
N THR A 46 -3.29 3.67 -0.35
CA THR A 46 -4.14 3.94 0.82
C THR A 46 -4.21 2.72 1.73
N GLY A 47 -3.91 2.91 3.01
CA GLY A 47 -3.95 1.83 4.00
C GLY A 47 -4.37 2.33 5.37
N GLY A 48 -4.92 1.41 6.18
CA GLY A 48 -5.27 1.68 7.57
C GLY A 48 -4.04 1.83 8.46
N ALA A 49 -4.17 2.63 9.51
CA ALA A 49 -3.16 2.77 10.56
C ALA A 49 -3.79 2.51 11.93
N VAL A 50 -3.02 1.91 12.83
CA VAL A 50 -3.43 1.66 14.23
C VAL A 50 -2.37 2.23 15.15
N THR A 51 -2.77 3.11 16.06
CA THR A 51 -1.88 3.61 17.13
C THR A 51 -1.69 2.51 18.16
N ILE A 52 -0.47 1.99 18.27
CA ILE A 52 -0.11 0.97 19.27
C ILE A 52 0.31 1.57 20.61
N THR A 53 0.95 2.75 20.59
CA THR A 53 1.48 3.42 21.77
C THR A 53 1.38 4.93 21.55
N ARG A 54 1.15 5.67 22.63
CA ARG A 54 1.22 7.13 22.68
C ARG A 54 2.01 7.53 23.93
N GLY A 55 2.85 8.55 23.81
CA GLY A 55 3.63 9.07 24.93
C GLY A 55 4.22 10.45 24.59
N GLU A 56 4.90 11.04 25.57
CA GLU A 56 5.58 12.33 25.46
C GLU A 56 7.09 12.11 25.54
N ILE A 57 7.86 12.86 24.74
CA ILE A 57 9.33 12.86 24.80
C ILE A 57 9.74 14.08 25.61
N ALA A 58 10.34 13.85 26.79
CA ALA A 58 10.96 14.91 27.58
C ALA A 58 12.37 15.20 27.05
N VAL A 59 12.74 16.49 27.03
CA VAL A 59 14.07 16.99 26.65
C VAL A 59 14.82 17.41 27.89
#